data_AF-A0A059WID0-F1
#
_entry.id   AF-A0A059WID0-F1
#
_cell.length_a   1.000
_cell.length_b   1.000
_cell.length_c   1.000
_cell.angle_alpha   90.00
_cell.angle_beta   90.00
_cell.angle_gamma   90.00
#
_symmetry.space_group_name_H-M   'P 1'
#
loop_
_entity.id
_entity.type
_entity.pdbx_description
1 polymer ?
#
loop_
_entity_poly.entity_id
_entity_poly.type
_entity_poly.pdbx_seq_one_letter_code
_entity_poly.pdbx_strand_id
1 'polypeptide(L)'
;MTAHLTPGHTPGSTTWTWRSCEETRCLDIVYADSLNPVSAPGFEYTRSPGVVDAFRRSIATVESLPCDVLLTVHPELSDLSGKLQRRTAAANENPFIHSQACRVYAAAAARSLDRRLEEEQ
;
A
#
# COMPACT_ATOMS: atom_id res chain seq x y z
N MET A 1 1.98 -5.31 -17.41
CA MET A 1 1.59 -5.31 -15.98
C MET A 1 2.35 -6.42 -15.29
N THR A 2 2.79 -6.21 -14.05
CA THR A 2 3.61 -7.13 -13.26
C THR A 2 2.95 -7.38 -11.92
N ALA A 3 2.84 -8.65 -11.54
CA ALA A 3 2.34 -9.09 -10.24
C ALA A 3 3.48 -9.13 -9.21
N HIS A 4 3.22 -8.65 -8.01
CA HIS A 4 4.10 -8.74 -6.86
C HIS A 4 3.34 -9.42 -5.73
N LEU A 5 3.79 -10.60 -5.30
CA LEU A 5 3.17 -11.26 -4.17
C LEU A 5 3.43 -10.43 -2.91
N THR A 6 2.37 -9.97 -2.28
CA THR A 6 2.39 -9.16 -1.06
C THR A 6 1.53 -9.83 0.02
N PRO A 7 1.92 -11.04 0.49
CA PRO A 7 1.14 -11.81 1.45
C PRO A 7 1.13 -11.18 2.84
N GLY A 8 0.15 -11.54 3.66
CA GLY A 8 0.02 -11.07 5.04
C GLY A 8 -1.44 -10.94 5.39
N HIS A 9 -2.13 -9.98 4.76
CA HIS A 9 -3.58 -9.82 4.91
C HIS A 9 -4.33 -11.06 4.42
N THR A 10 -3.90 -11.60 3.28
CA THR A 10 -4.22 -12.96 2.86
C THR A 10 -2.94 -13.66 2.35
N PRO A 11 -2.90 -15.00 2.26
CA PRO A 11 -1.77 -15.71 1.67
C PRO A 11 -1.53 -15.40 0.18
N GLY A 12 -2.60 -15.04 -0.56
CA GLY A 12 -2.56 -14.77 -2.00
C GLY A 12 -2.57 -13.28 -2.36
N SER A 13 -2.45 -12.39 -1.37
CA SER A 13 -2.49 -10.95 -1.59
C SER A 13 -1.43 -10.52 -2.60
N THR A 14 -1.83 -9.69 -3.56
CA THR A 14 -1.03 -9.39 -4.75
C THR A 14 -1.15 -7.92 -5.14
N THR A 15 -0.02 -7.21 -5.08
CA THR A 15 0.14 -5.85 -5.59
C THR A 15 0.47 -5.88 -7.08
N TRP A 16 -0.12 -4.98 -7.86
CA TRP A 16 0.09 -4.91 -9.31
C TRP A 16 0.76 -3.61 -9.71
N THR A 17 1.68 -3.70 -10.67
CA THR A 17 2.35 -2.52 -11.23
C THR A 17 2.26 -2.49 -12.74
N TRP A 18 2.14 -1.29 -13.29
CA TRP A 18 2.23 -1.06 -14.74
C TRP A 18 2.71 0.36 -14.99
N ARG A 19 3.06 0.63 -16.25
CA ARG A 19 3.42 1.97 -16.70
C ARG A 19 2.31 2.51 -17.58
N SER A 20 1.87 3.72 -17.31
CA SER A 20 0.87 4.44 -18.13
C SER A 20 1.50 5.71 -18.68
N CYS A 21 1.26 6.01 -19.96
CA CYS A 21 1.82 7.17 -20.63
C CYS A 21 0.75 8.06 -21.25
N GLU A 22 0.95 9.36 -21.18
CA GLU A 22 0.21 10.40 -21.90
C GLU A 22 1.23 11.26 -22.65
N GLU A 23 1.11 11.32 -23.98
CA GLU A 23 2.13 11.89 -24.86
C GLU A 23 3.54 11.34 -24.56
N THR A 24 4.49 12.21 -24.18
CA THR A 24 5.87 11.83 -23.86
C THR A 24 6.08 11.50 -22.38
N ARG A 25 5.06 11.71 -21.53
CA ARG A 25 5.17 11.50 -20.09
C ARG A 25 4.64 10.12 -19.73
N CYS A 26 5.47 9.32 -19.06
CA CYS A 26 5.06 8.04 -18.49
C CYS A 26 5.20 8.08 -16.96
N LEU A 27 4.28 7.39 -16.29
CA LEU A 27 4.26 7.25 -14.83
C LEU A 27 4.19 5.77 -14.47
N ASP A 28 4.90 5.40 -13.41
CA ASP A 28 4.84 4.06 -12.82
C ASP A 28 3.67 4.02 -11.81
N ILE A 29 2.68 3.16 -12.11
CA ILE A 29 1.45 3.03 -11.34
C ILE A 29 1.53 1.77 -10.48
N VAL A 30 1.12 1.91 -9.22
CA VAL A 30 1.03 0.82 -8.25
C VAL A 30 -0.40 0.71 -7.77
N TYR A 31 -1.03 -0.44 -7.98
CA TYR A 31 -2.24 -0.86 -7.29
C TYR A 31 -1.84 -1.77 -6.14
N ALA A 32 -1.71 -1.19 -4.94
CA ALA A 32 -1.30 -1.89 -3.74
C ALA A 32 -2.50 -2.63 -3.11
N ASP A 33 -2.32 -3.93 -2.92
CA ASP A 33 -3.24 -4.73 -2.11
C ASP A 33 -3.09 -4.39 -0.62
N SER A 34 -4.02 -4.86 0.19
CA SER A 34 -4.11 -4.53 1.62
C SER A 34 -2.88 -5.04 2.39
N LEU A 35 -2.19 -4.13 3.05
CA LEU A 35 -1.19 -4.41 4.09
C LEU A 35 -1.76 -4.26 5.50
N ASN A 36 -3.10 -4.29 5.67
CA ASN A 36 -3.74 -4.10 6.96
C ASN A 36 -3.74 -5.39 7.81
N PRO A 37 -3.21 -5.37 9.05
CA PRO A 37 -3.13 -6.53 9.94
C PRO A 37 -4.40 -6.65 10.80
N VAL A 38 -5.54 -6.98 10.18
CA VAL A 38 -6.82 -7.20 10.86
C VAL A 38 -7.05 -8.69 11.13
N SER A 39 -7.66 -9.04 12.26
CA SER A 39 -8.10 -10.40 12.54
C SER A 39 -9.32 -10.43 13.46
N ALA A 40 -9.93 -11.60 13.60
CA ALA A 40 -10.97 -11.82 14.60
C ALA A 40 -10.41 -11.66 16.04
N PRO A 41 -11.27 -11.34 17.03
CA PRO A 41 -10.88 -11.35 18.43
C PRO A 41 -10.26 -12.69 18.85
N GLY A 42 -9.17 -12.63 19.62
CA GLY A 42 -8.45 -13.83 20.11
C GLY A 42 -7.52 -14.49 19.09
N PHE A 43 -7.42 -13.98 17.86
CA PHE A 43 -6.39 -14.40 16.92
C PHE A 43 -5.08 -13.66 17.19
N GLU A 44 -3.98 -14.40 17.27
CA GLU A 44 -2.63 -13.86 17.50
C GLU A 44 -1.73 -14.16 16.29
N TYR A 45 -1.19 -13.12 15.67
CA TYR A 45 -0.22 -13.19 14.58
C TYR A 45 1.11 -13.78 15.04
N THR A 46 1.54 -13.46 16.26
CA THR A 46 2.76 -14.00 16.89
C THR A 46 2.73 -15.51 17.07
N ARG A 47 1.53 -16.11 17.18
CA ARG A 47 1.32 -17.57 17.26
C ARG A 47 1.09 -18.24 15.92
N SER A 48 1.07 -17.48 14.83
CA SER A 48 0.81 -17.95 13.47
C SER A 48 2.12 -17.94 12.66
N PRO A 49 2.77 -19.11 12.46
CA PRO A 49 4.11 -19.16 11.89
C PRO A 49 4.22 -18.46 10.53
N GLY A 50 5.19 -17.56 10.41
CA GLY A 50 5.56 -16.89 9.16
C GLY A 50 4.65 -15.75 8.70
N VAL A 51 3.52 -15.50 9.37
CA VAL A 51 2.58 -14.43 8.95
C VAL A 51 3.15 -13.04 9.19
N VAL A 52 3.79 -12.81 10.35
CA VAL A 52 4.47 -11.53 10.64
C VAL A 52 5.58 -11.24 9.63
N ASP A 53 6.39 -12.26 9.30
CA ASP A 53 7.45 -12.11 8.31
C ASP A 53 6.90 -11.87 6.91
N ALA A 54 5.76 -12.48 6.58
CA ALA A 54 5.05 -12.23 5.32
C ALA A 54 4.64 -10.76 5.22
N PHE A 55 4.00 -10.20 6.25
CA PHE A 55 3.67 -8.78 6.30
C PHE A 55 4.91 -7.89 6.13
N ARG A 56 5.97 -8.14 6.91
CA ARG A 56 7.20 -7.33 6.85
C ARG A 56 7.84 -7.34 5.46
N ARG A 57 7.91 -8.52 4.82
CA ARG A 57 8.40 -8.62 3.43
C ARG A 57 7.50 -7.87 2.46
N SER A 58 6.18 -7.99 2.57
CA SER A 58 5.23 -7.30 1.70
C SER A 58 5.31 -5.78 1.83
N ILE A 59 5.44 -5.28 3.05
CA ILE A 59 5.64 -3.86 3.34
C ILE A 59 6.93 -3.37 2.66
N ALA A 60 8.05 -4.09 2.84
CA ALA A 60 9.32 -3.75 2.21
C ALA A 60 9.26 -3.81 0.67
N THR A 61 8.56 -4.81 0.11
CA THR A 61 8.31 -4.90 -1.33
C THR A 61 7.62 -3.64 -1.82
N VAL A 62 6.50 -3.25 -1.23
CA VAL A 62 5.73 -2.07 -1.65
C VAL A 62 6.54 -0.78 -1.48
N GLU A 63 7.30 -0.63 -0.39
CA GLU A 63 8.18 0.52 -0.16
C GLU A 63 9.21 0.72 -1.28
N SER A 64 9.71 -0.38 -1.85
CA SER A 64 10.76 -0.39 -2.86
C SER A 64 10.29 -0.17 -4.30
N LEU A 65 8.98 -0.22 -4.55
CA LEU A 65 8.43 -0.11 -5.91
C LEU A 65 8.62 1.30 -6.49
N PRO A 66 8.97 1.43 -7.79
CA PRO A 66 8.76 2.66 -8.54
C PRO A 66 7.27 3.04 -8.49
N CYS A 67 6.95 4.21 -7.95
CA CYS A 67 5.59 4.53 -7.51
C CYS A 67 5.29 6.01 -7.67
N ASP A 68 5.02 6.43 -8.89
CA ASP A 68 4.58 7.79 -9.18
C ASP A 68 3.11 7.98 -8.77
N VAL A 69 2.28 6.95 -8.97
CA VAL A 69 0.86 6.97 -8.59
C VAL A 69 0.54 5.71 -7.80
N LEU A 70 0.10 5.89 -6.56
CA LEU A 70 -0.41 4.82 -5.70
C LEU A 70 -1.94 4.82 -5.71
N LEU A 71 -2.50 3.66 -5.97
CA LEU A 71 -3.89 3.30 -5.75
C LEU A 71 -3.93 2.17 -4.72
N THR A 72 -4.79 2.30 -3.71
CA THR A 72 -4.97 1.27 -2.67
C THR A 72 -6.34 0.64 -2.81
N VAL A 73 -6.45 -0.66 -2.51
CA VAL A 73 -7.74 -1.38 -2.45
C VAL A 73 -8.76 -0.69 -1.52
N HIS A 74 -8.25 -0.07 -0.45
CA HIS A 74 -8.95 0.80 0.47
C HIS A 74 -8.56 2.27 0.18
N PRO A 75 -9.36 3.03 -0.60
CA PRO A 75 -8.96 4.33 -1.14
C PRO A 75 -8.66 5.40 -0.06
N GLU A 76 -9.20 5.24 1.13
CA GLU A 76 -8.91 6.06 2.31
C GLU A 76 -7.43 5.98 2.73
N LEU A 77 -6.75 4.85 2.50
CA LEU A 77 -5.33 4.67 2.85
C LEU A 77 -4.38 5.43 1.92
N SER A 78 -4.89 5.93 0.79
CA SER A 78 -4.14 6.76 -0.16
C SER A 78 -4.71 8.18 -0.30
N ASP A 79 -5.58 8.62 0.61
CA ASP A 79 -6.24 9.94 0.59
C ASP A 79 -6.96 10.24 -0.73
N LEU A 80 -7.70 9.27 -1.30
CA LEU A 80 -8.39 9.47 -2.58
C LEU A 80 -9.30 10.70 -2.54
N SER A 81 -10.13 10.84 -1.50
CA SER A 81 -11.08 11.95 -1.38
C SER A 81 -10.38 13.32 -1.30
N GLY A 82 -9.32 13.46 -0.50
CA GLY A 82 -8.55 14.69 -0.40
C GLY A 82 -7.82 15.02 -1.71
N LYS A 83 -7.27 14.01 -2.39
CA LYS A 83 -6.66 14.18 -3.73
C LYS A 83 -7.69 14.64 -4.76
N LEU A 84 -8.89 14.05 -4.79
CA LEU A 84 -9.97 14.49 -5.68
C LEU A 84 -10.38 15.94 -5.41
N GLN A 85 -10.53 16.32 -4.14
CA GLN A 85 -10.86 17.70 -3.77
C GLN A 85 -9.79 18.69 -4.26
N ARG A 86 -8.51 18.40 -4.01
CA ARG A 86 -7.38 19.23 -4.47
C ARG A 86 -7.33 19.32 -6.00
N ARG A 87 -7.58 18.21 -6.69
CA ARG A 87 -7.59 18.15 -8.16
C ARG A 87 -8.70 19.03 -8.77
N THR A 88 -9.87 19.08 -8.14
CA THR A 88 -10.98 19.92 -8.58
C THR A 88 -10.75 21.40 -8.26
N ALA A 89 -10.10 21.71 -7.13
CA ALA A 89 -9.86 23.08 -6.70
C ALA A 89 -8.70 23.78 -7.45
N ALA A 90 -7.69 23.02 -7.91
CA ALA A 90 -6.53 23.56 -8.60
C ALA A 90 -6.20 22.76 -9.86
N ALA A 91 -6.37 23.37 -11.04
CA ALA A 91 -6.14 22.71 -12.33
C ALA A 91 -4.65 22.40 -12.61
N ASN A 92 -3.73 23.16 -12.01
CA ASN A 92 -2.30 23.16 -12.38
C ASN A 92 -1.46 22.10 -11.63
N GLU A 93 -1.99 21.46 -10.60
CA GLU A 93 -1.31 20.36 -9.90
C GLU A 93 -2.14 19.08 -9.95
N ASN A 94 -1.44 17.94 -10.10
CA ASN A 94 -2.07 16.63 -10.03
C ASN A 94 -1.65 15.93 -8.71
N PRO A 95 -2.50 15.95 -7.67
CA PRO A 95 -2.16 15.41 -6.34
C PRO A 95 -2.06 13.88 -6.31
N PHE A 96 -2.38 13.20 -7.41
CA PHE A 96 -2.18 11.76 -7.56
C PHE A 96 -0.74 11.39 -7.90
N ILE A 97 0.04 12.34 -8.42
CA ILE A 97 1.44 12.12 -8.79
C ILE A 97 2.32 12.47 -7.59
N HIS A 98 2.79 11.45 -6.89
CA HIS A 98 3.61 11.57 -5.69
C HIS A 98 4.57 10.38 -5.60
N SER A 99 5.82 10.59 -6.00
CA SER A 99 6.85 9.53 -6.12
C SER A 99 7.20 8.81 -4.80
N GLN A 100 6.77 9.36 -3.66
CA GLN A 100 6.97 8.76 -2.33
C GLN A 100 5.71 8.06 -1.80
N ALA A 101 4.64 7.92 -2.60
CA ALA A 101 3.34 7.48 -2.10
C ALA A 101 3.39 6.06 -1.53
N CYS A 102 4.09 5.14 -2.22
CA CYS A 102 4.27 3.78 -1.72
C CYS A 102 5.08 3.72 -0.43
N ARG A 103 6.11 4.57 -0.27
CA ARG A 103 6.89 4.64 0.98
C ARG A 103 6.05 5.15 2.16
N VAL A 104 5.25 6.19 1.93
CA VAL A 104 4.33 6.73 2.94
C VAL A 104 3.31 5.66 3.37
N TYR A 105 2.73 4.95 2.40
CA TYR A 105 1.79 3.86 2.66
C TYR A 105 2.45 2.69 3.42
N ALA A 106 3.62 2.24 2.97
CA ALA A 106 4.37 1.15 3.60
C ALA A 106 4.75 1.49 5.05
N ALA A 107 5.20 2.73 5.31
CA ALA A 107 5.51 3.18 6.66
C ALA A 107 4.27 3.21 7.58
N ALA A 108 3.09 3.59 7.04
CA ALA A 108 1.84 3.52 7.79
C ALA A 108 1.43 2.07 8.09
N ALA A 109 1.58 1.17 7.13
CA ALA A 109 1.32 -0.26 7.31
C ALA A 109 2.27 -0.88 8.37
N ALA A 110 3.57 -0.55 8.34
CA ALA A 110 4.54 -0.99 9.35
C ALA A 110 4.11 -0.58 10.76
N ARG A 111 3.79 0.69 10.99
CA ARG A 111 3.29 1.17 12.28
C ARG A 111 1.99 0.48 12.71
N SER A 112 1.10 0.19 11.76
CA SER A 112 -0.14 -0.52 12.08
C SER A 112 0.12 -1.98 12.46
N LEU A 113 1.10 -2.64 11.85
CA LEU A 113 1.52 -3.99 12.22
C LEU A 113 2.15 -4.00 13.60
N ASP A 114 3.10 -3.10 13.86
CA ASP A 114 3.79 -3.04 15.15
C ASP A 114 2.79 -2.80 16.30
N ARG A 115 1.91 -1.80 16.17
CA ARG A 115 0.83 -1.53 17.14
C ARG A 115 -0.04 -2.76 17.38
N ARG A 116 -0.34 -3.50 16.32
CA ARG A 116 -1.18 -4.69 16.44
C ARG A 116 -0.46 -5.84 17.16
N LEU A 117 0.85 -5.99 16.94
CA LEU A 117 1.65 -7.00 17.64
C LEU A 117 1.89 -6.63 19.11
N GLU A 118 1.84 -5.35 19.47
CA GLU A 118 1.85 -4.90 20.87
C GLU A 118 0.59 -5.34 21.63
N GLU A 119 -0.55 -5.50 20.94
CA GLU A 119 -1.80 -6.01 21.55
C GLU A 119 -1.75 -7.52 21.88
N GLU A 120 -0.69 -8.23 21.46
CA GLU A 120 -0.50 -9.68 21.65
C GLU A 120 0.57 -10.03 22.69
N GLN A 121 1.16 -9.03 23.36
CA GLN A 121 2.18 -9.20 24.41
C GLN A 121 1.55 -9.21 25.80
#